data_AF-A0A849PTP1-F1
#
_entry.id   AF-A0A849PTP1-F1
#
_cell.length_a   1.000
_cell.length_b   1.000
_cell.length_c   1.000
_cell.angle_alpha   90.00
_cell.angle_beta   90.00
_cell.angle_gamma   90.00
#
_symmetry.space_group_name_H-M   'P 1'
#
loop_
_entity.id
_entity.type
_entity.pdbx_description
1 polymer ?
#
loop_
_entity_poly.entity_id
_entity_poly.type
_entity_poly.pdbx_seq_one_letter_code
_entity_poly.pdbx_strand_id
1 'polypeptide(L)'
;MACEKKIRVGDVGTVLEIEILEDCSVVLPVQTATVKTITIQRPDGTTFARDAIFSVDGTNGKIYILTIAGDLTMFGTYYIQAYLELPAWQGHSDIDEFEVEDNLG
;
A
#
# COMPACT_ATOMS: atom_id res chain seq x y z
N MET A 1 -20.96 14.48 -8.78
CA MET A 1 -19.79 13.80 -9.39
C MET A 1 -18.63 14.04 -8.46
N ALA A 2 -18.08 13.00 -7.83
CA ALA A 2 -16.91 13.18 -6.97
C ALA A 2 -15.66 13.26 -7.86
N CYS A 3 -14.90 14.34 -7.75
CA CYS A 3 -13.63 14.50 -8.46
C CYS A 3 -12.48 13.71 -7.79
N GLU A 4 -12.71 13.15 -6.60
CA GLU A 4 -11.75 12.40 -5.82
C GLU A 4 -12.32 11.01 -5.53
N LYS A 5 -11.57 9.95 -5.86
CA LYS A 5 -11.97 8.58 -5.54
C LYS A 5 -11.72 8.35 -4.06
N LYS A 6 -12.80 8.32 -3.27
CA LYS A 6 -12.77 7.82 -1.88
C LYS A 6 -12.80 6.30 -1.88
N ILE A 7 -12.00 5.69 -1.02
CA ILE A 7 -12.00 4.24 -0.80
C ILE A 7 -13.20 3.91 0.09
N ARG A 8 -13.99 2.92 -0.29
CA ARG A 8 -15.20 2.51 0.45
C ARG A 8 -15.06 1.09 1.01
N VAL A 9 -15.84 0.81 2.06
CA VAL A 9 -16.00 -0.55 2.58
C VAL A 9 -16.42 -1.49 1.45
N GLY A 10 -15.69 -2.60 1.29
CA GLY A 10 -15.96 -3.62 0.28
C GLY A 10 -15.39 -3.34 -1.10
N ASP A 11 -14.67 -2.23 -1.32
CA ASP A 11 -14.04 -1.94 -2.61
C ASP A 11 -13.01 -3.02 -2.99
N VAL A 12 -13.17 -3.58 -4.20
CA VAL A 12 -12.27 -4.57 -4.80
C VAL A 12 -11.57 -3.94 -6.01
N GLY A 13 -10.28 -4.23 -6.17
CA GLY A 13 -9.45 -3.70 -7.24
C GLY A 13 -8.99 -2.26 -7.00
N THR A 14 -9.09 -1.75 -5.77
CA THR A 14 -8.47 -0.47 -5.41
C THR A 14 -6.97 -0.65 -5.33
N VAL A 15 -6.23 0.23 -6.02
CA VAL A 15 -4.77 0.28 -6.00
C VAL A 15 -4.33 0.98 -4.71
N LEU A 16 -3.55 0.28 -3.89
CA LEU A 16 -2.82 0.87 -2.77
C LEU A 16 -1.35 0.92 -3.17
N GLU A 17 -0.87 2.10 -3.56
CA GLU A 17 0.49 2.35 -4.07
C GLU A 17 1.33 3.06 -2.99
N ILE A 18 2.58 2.64 -2.85
CA ILE A 18 3.58 3.28 -2.00
C ILE A 18 4.75 3.71 -2.90
N GLU A 19 5.18 4.96 -2.74
CA GLU A 19 6.43 5.47 -3.30
C GLU A 19 7.54 5.36 -2.25
N ILE A 20 8.63 4.69 -2.62
CA ILE A 20 9.76 4.45 -1.74
C ILE A 20 10.80 5.54 -1.99
N LEU A 21 11.12 6.28 -0.93
CA LEU A 21 12.04 7.40 -0.96
C LEU A 21 13.24 7.14 -0.05
N GLU A 22 14.40 7.61 -0.47
CA GLU A 22 15.57 7.84 0.38
C GLU A 22 15.53 9.28 0.89
N ASP A 23 15.77 9.46 2.20
CA ASP A 23 15.76 10.76 2.89
C ASP A 23 14.52 11.63 2.56
N CYS A 24 13.35 11.00 2.48
CA CYS A 24 12.03 11.60 2.22
C CYS A 24 11.90 12.46 0.95
N SER A 25 12.88 12.44 0.04
CA SER A 25 12.93 13.41 -1.07
C SER A 25 13.52 12.86 -2.36
N VAL A 26 14.27 11.75 -2.28
CA VAL A 26 14.88 11.12 -3.45
C VAL A 26 14.18 9.81 -3.72
N VAL A 27 13.66 9.62 -4.93
CA VAL A 27 13.08 8.33 -5.33
C VAL A 27 14.16 7.25 -5.23
N LEU A 28 13.89 6.20 -4.46
CA LEU A 28 14.75 5.03 -4.38
C LEU A 28 14.29 4.00 -5.43
N PRO A 29 15.08 3.70 -6.47
CA PRO A 29 14.72 2.67 -7.43
C PRO A 29 14.68 1.27 -6.77
N VAL A 30 13.60 0.53 -6.97
CA VAL A 30 13.33 -0.77 -6.33
C VAL A 30 13.27 -1.94 -7.30
N GLN A 31 13.66 -1.74 -8.56
CA GLN A 31 13.60 -2.74 -9.64
C GLN A 31 14.42 -4.02 -9.37
N THR A 32 15.39 -3.95 -8.45
CA THR A 32 16.23 -5.11 -8.06
C THR A 32 15.67 -5.87 -6.84
N ALA A 33 14.54 -5.45 -6.29
CA ALA A 33 13.96 -6.08 -5.11
C ALA A 33 13.48 -7.50 -5.40
N THR A 34 13.98 -8.47 -4.62
CA THR A 34 13.59 -9.88 -4.71
C THR A 34 12.33 -10.18 -3.91
N VAL A 35 12.17 -9.51 -2.77
CA VAL A 35 10.95 -9.54 -1.94
C VAL A 35 10.37 -8.15 -1.86
N LYS A 36 9.04 -8.08 -1.98
CA LYS A 36 8.24 -6.86 -1.85
C LYS A 36 6.88 -7.22 -1.30
N THR A 37 6.58 -6.73 -0.11
CA THR A 37 5.33 -7.02 0.59
C THR A 37 4.74 -5.71 1.08
N ILE A 38 3.44 -5.52 0.90
CA ILE A 38 2.69 -4.44 1.56
C ILE A 38 1.83 -5.07 2.64
N THR A 39 1.98 -4.58 3.86
CA THR A 39 1.15 -4.94 5.01
C THR A 39 0.18 -3.80 5.30
N ILE A 40 -1.07 -4.16 5.53
CA ILE A 40 -2.14 -3.25 5.91
C ILE A 40 -2.64 -3.62 7.30
N GLN A 41 -2.80 -2.64 8.17
CA GLN A 41 -3.49 -2.76 9.44
C GLN A 41 -4.88 -2.13 9.33
N ARG A 42 -5.90 -2.89 9.71
CA ARG A 42 -7.29 -2.45 9.77
C ARG A 42 -7.55 -1.61 11.03
N PRO A 43 -8.66 -0.85 11.08
CA PRO A 43 -9.07 -0.09 12.27
C PRO A 43 -9.19 -0.92 13.55
N ASP A 44 -9.51 -2.21 13.46
CA ASP A 44 -9.60 -3.13 14.59
C ASP A 44 -8.24 -3.68 15.06
N GLY A 45 -7.15 -3.27 14.41
CA GLY A 45 -5.79 -3.70 14.68
C GLY A 45 -5.37 -5.01 14.00
N THR A 46 -6.29 -5.72 13.33
CA THR A 46 -5.94 -6.90 12.54
C THR A 46 -5.16 -6.51 11.29
N THR A 47 -4.29 -7.41 10.80
CA THR A 47 -3.47 -7.13 9.63
C THR A 47 -3.74 -8.11 8.50
N PHE A 48 -3.36 -7.69 7.29
CA PHE A 48 -3.17 -8.58 6.15
C PHE A 48 -1.97 -8.12 5.33
N ALA A 49 -1.33 -9.05 4.63
CA ALA A 49 -0.18 -8.76 3.79
C ALA A 49 -0.36 -9.37 2.40
N ARG A 50 0.22 -8.72 1.39
CA ARG A 50 0.19 -9.15 0.00
C ARG A 50 1.55 -8.92 -0.64
N ASP A 51 1.92 -9.81 -1.55
CA ASP A 51 3.05 -9.60 -2.45
C ASP A 51 2.74 -8.40 -3.36
N ALA A 52 3.62 -7.42 -3.36
CA ALA A 52 3.46 -6.21 -4.14
C ALA A 52 3.97 -6.38 -5.57
N ILE A 53 3.48 -5.56 -6.47
CA ILE A 53 3.90 -5.51 -7.88
C ILE A 53 4.50 -4.13 -8.15
N PHE A 54 5.46 -4.05 -9.07
CA PHE A 54 5.97 -2.75 -9.52
C PHE A 54 4.88 -2.01 -10.29
N SER A 55 4.73 -0.70 -10.02
CA SER A 55 3.77 0.15 -10.72
C SER A 55 4.08 0.27 -12.23
N VAL A 56 5.37 0.31 -12.58
CA VAL A 56 5.86 0.25 -13.97
C VAL A 56 6.90 -0.87 -14.09
N ASP A 57 8.10 -0.61 -13.61
CA ASP A 57 9.23 -1.55 -13.61
C ASP A 57 10.10 -1.44 -12.33
N GLY A 58 9.67 -0.61 -11.37
CA GLY A 58 10.36 -0.35 -10.11
C GLY A 58 11.40 0.77 -10.19
N THR A 59 11.70 1.32 -11.37
CA THR A 59 12.66 2.43 -11.52
C THR A 59 12.14 3.74 -10.91
N ASN A 60 10.82 3.89 -10.84
CA ASN A 60 10.12 5.01 -10.23
C ASN A 60 9.91 4.84 -8.71
N GLY A 61 10.50 3.83 -8.08
CA GLY A 61 10.38 3.58 -6.64
C GLY A 61 8.99 3.17 -6.18
N LYS A 62 8.08 2.81 -7.10
CA LYS A 62 6.67 2.56 -6.76
C LYS A 62 6.30 1.08 -6.81
N ILE A 63 5.66 0.63 -5.75
CA ILE A 63 5.05 -0.69 -5.62
C ILE A 63 3.59 -0.54 -5.23
N TYR A 64 2.75 -1.50 -5.62
CA TYR A 64 1.34 -1.50 -5.24
C TYR A 64 0.78 -2.89 -5.01
N ILE A 65 -0.39 -2.92 -4.35
CA ILE A 65 -1.28 -4.07 -4.28
C ILE A 65 -2.67 -3.70 -4.76
N LEU A 66 -3.44 -4.70 -5.21
CA LEU A 66 -4.87 -4.55 -5.47
C LEU A 66 -5.65 -5.13 -4.30
N THR A 67 -6.63 -4.38 -3.80
CA THR A 67 -7.55 -4.91 -2.78
C THR A 67 -8.38 -6.06 -3.36
N ILE A 68 -8.60 -7.09 -2.55
CA ILE A 68 -9.51 -8.19 -2.87
C ILE A 68 -10.66 -8.23 -1.86
N ALA A 69 -11.65 -9.09 -2.13
CA ALA A 69 -12.75 -9.31 -1.21
C ALA A 69 -12.22 -9.73 0.18
N GLY A 70 -12.62 -9.01 1.23
CA GLY A 70 -12.18 -9.25 2.61
C GLY A 70 -11.01 -8.38 3.09
N ASP A 71 -10.45 -7.52 2.24
CA ASP A 71 -9.39 -6.59 2.65
C ASP A 71 -9.98 -5.37 3.39
N LEU A 72 -10.93 -4.66 2.76
CA LEU A 72 -11.55 -3.42 3.26
C LEU A 72 -12.91 -3.66 3.93
N THR A 73 -12.92 -4.33 5.08
CA THR A 73 -14.16 -4.83 5.71
C THR A 73 -14.85 -3.86 6.67
N MET A 74 -14.22 -2.72 6.95
CA MET A 74 -14.70 -1.73 7.92
C MET A 74 -14.29 -0.33 7.52
N PHE A 75 -15.07 0.67 7.93
CA PHE A 75 -14.70 2.06 7.74
C PHE A 75 -13.74 2.50 8.84
N GLY A 76 -13.02 3.59 8.59
CA GLY A 76 -12.05 4.19 9.50
C GLY A 76 -10.64 4.24 8.92
N THR A 77 -9.69 4.54 9.78
CA THR A 77 -8.27 4.72 9.44
C THR A 77 -7.55 3.38 9.36
N TYR A 78 -6.91 3.14 8.21
CA TYR A 78 -6.04 2.00 7.96
C TYR A 78 -4.60 2.48 7.92
N TYR A 79 -3.67 1.62 8.34
CA TYR A 79 -2.24 1.87 8.22
C TYR A 79 -1.63 0.98 7.16
N ILE A 80 -0.59 1.48 6.48
CA ILE A 80 0.09 0.82 5.38
C ILE A 80 1.61 0.90 5.57
N GLN A 81 2.29 -0.21 5.31
CA GLN A 81 3.76 -0.28 5.38
C GLN A 81 4.31 -1.25 4.34
N ALA A 82 5.38 -0.85 3.66
CA ALA A 82 6.15 -1.70 2.77
C ALA A 82 7.26 -2.45 3.52
N TYR A 83 7.58 -3.66 3.06
CA TYR A 83 8.83 -4.36 3.32
C TYR A 83 9.49 -4.75 2.00
N LEU A 84 10.81 -4.56 1.92
CA LEU A 84 11.59 -4.81 0.71
C LEU A 84 12.90 -5.52 1.04
N GLU A 85 13.31 -6.41 0.12
CA GLU A 85 14.66 -6.98 0.10
C GLU A 85 15.36 -6.61 -1.21
N LEU A 86 16.25 -5.62 -1.16
CA LEU A 86 17.21 -5.28 -2.20
C LEU A 86 18.55 -5.99 -1.92
N PRO A 87 19.43 -6.15 -2.93
CA PRO A 87 20.73 -6.78 -2.73
C PRO A 87 21.62 -6.12 -1.66
N ALA A 88 21.48 -4.80 -1.48
CA ALA A 88 22.29 -4.01 -0.55
C ALA A 88 21.55 -3.59 0.73
N TRP A 89 20.22 -3.67 0.75
CA TRP A 89 19.39 -3.17 1.84
C TRP A 89 18.12 -3.99 1.97
N GLN A 90 17.72 -4.28 3.21
CA GLN A 90 16.45 -4.93 3.50
C GLN A 90 15.82 -4.19 4.66
N GLY A 91 14.52 -3.89 4.57
CA GLY A 91 13.88 -3.10 5.60
C GLY A 91 12.45 -2.73 5.29
N HIS A 92 11.90 -1.95 6.22
CA HIS A 92 10.54 -1.44 6.16
C HIS A 92 10.54 0.04 5.76
N SER A 93 9.48 0.46 5.07
CA SER A 93 9.17 1.89 4.96
C SER A 93 8.68 2.44 6.29
N ASP A 94 8.56 3.77 6.36
CA ASP A 94 7.69 4.40 7.36
C ASP A 94 6.25 3.89 7.23
N ILE A 95 5.49 4.03 8.31
CA ILE A 95 4.07 3.72 8.35
C ILE A 95 3.31 4.96 7.87
N ASP A 96 2.45 4.78 6.88
CA ASP A 96 1.52 5.80 6.42
C ASP A 96 0.07 5.37 6.70
N GLU A 97 -0.90 6.26 6.49
CA GLU A 97 -2.30 6.01 6.75
C GLU A 97 -3.22 6.40 5.58
N PHE A 98 -4.37 5.73 5.48
CA PHE A 98 -5.43 6.09 4.55
C PHE A 98 -6.81 5.82 5.15
N GLU A 99 -7.82 6.53 4.66
CA GLU A 99 -9.18 6.45 5.18
C GLU A 99 -10.07 5.60 4.26
N VAL A 100 -10.85 4.71 4.88
CA VAL A 100 -11.92 3.96 4.22
C VAL A 100 -13.26 4.46 4.74
N GLU A 101 -14.10 4.96 3.86
CA GLU A 101 -15.42 5.47 4.22
C GLU A 101 -16.50 4.39 4.12
N ASP A 102 -17.58 4.52 4.90
CA ASP A 102 -18.73 3.62 4.81
C ASP A 102 -19.52 3.83 3.51
N ASN A 103 -20.30 2.83 3.11
CA ASN A 103 -21.27 2.99 2.03
C ASN A 103 -22.50 3.78 2.52
N LEU A 104 -23.29 4.30 1.58
CA LEU A 104 -24.58 4.88 1.93
C LEU A 104 -25.51 3.77 2.47
N GLY A 105 -26.02 3.97 3.68
CA GLY A 105 -27.12 3.19 4.26
C GLY A 105 -28.49 3.72 3.87
#